data_AF-A0A2R6CHV4-F1
#
_entry.id   AF-A0A2R6CHV4-F1
#
_cell.length_a   1.000
_cell.length_b   1.000
_cell.length_c   1.000
_cell.angle_alpha   90.00
_cell.angle_beta   90.00
_cell.angle_gamma   90.00
#
_symmetry.space_group_name_H-M   'P 1'
#
loop_
_entity.id
_entity.type
_entity.pdbx_description
1 polymer ?
#
loop_
_entity_poly.entity_id
_entity_poly.type
_entity_poly.pdbx_seq_one_letter_code
_entity_poly.pdbx_strand_id
1 'polypeptide(L)'
;MADPQAFQDHHLRPERRRTSETVRLCRPCHDQIHALFTNEQLREEYNSVAALRGADRLQGYLDWIRTTTKLSIDVTTSNRVREQR
;
A
#
# COMPACT_ATOMS: atom_id res chain seq x y z
N MET A 1 -22.60 4.25 8.64
CA MET A 1 -22.37 4.90 7.32
C MET A 1 -20.95 4.57 6.92
N ALA A 2 -20.73 3.84 5.83
CA ALA A 2 -19.39 3.55 5.34
C ALA A 2 -18.83 4.84 4.74
N ASP A 3 -17.74 5.36 5.31
CA ASP A 3 -17.09 6.59 4.85
C ASP A 3 -16.62 6.39 3.39
N PRO A 4 -17.22 7.08 2.40
CA PRO A 4 -16.89 6.87 0.99
C PRO A 4 -15.46 7.32 0.64
N GLN A 5 -14.85 8.11 1.52
CA GLN A 5 -13.48 8.57 1.42
C GLN A 5 -12.45 7.56 1.97
N ALA A 6 -12.89 6.44 2.55
CA ALA A 6 -12.02 5.41 3.11
C ALA A 6 -11.17 4.69 2.07
N PHE A 7 -11.49 4.83 0.78
CA PHE A 7 -10.79 4.18 -0.32
C PHE A 7 -10.17 5.19 -1.28
N GLN A 8 -8.94 4.91 -1.71
CA GLN A 8 -8.13 5.71 -2.62
C GLN A 8 -7.64 4.85 -3.78
N ASP A 9 -7.52 5.46 -4.95
CA ASP A 9 -6.93 4.81 -6.12
C ASP A 9 -5.41 4.87 -6.01
N HIS A 10 -4.76 3.71 -6.10
CA HIS A 10 -3.33 3.56 -6.10
C HIS A 10 -2.87 3.09 -7.48
N HIS A 11 -2.03 3.89 -8.13
CA HIS A 11 -1.41 3.50 -9.39
C HIS A 11 -0.10 2.77 -9.10
N LEU A 12 -0.06 1.48 -9.44
CA LEU A 12 1.11 0.64 -9.17
C LEU A 12 2.36 1.09 -9.94
N ARG A 13 2.18 1.71 -11.11
CA ARG A 13 3.24 2.36 -11.89
C ARG A 13 2.80 3.75 -12.34
N PRO A 14 3.11 4.82 -11.58
CA PRO A 14 2.64 6.18 -11.87
C PRO A 14 3.17 6.73 -13.20
N GLU A 15 4.37 6.33 -13.64
CA GLU A 15 4.94 6.76 -14.94
C GLU A 15 4.23 6.13 -16.15
N ARG A 16 3.49 5.03 -15.95
CA ARG A 16 2.77 4.32 -17.01
C ARG A 16 1.27 4.28 -16.76
N ARG A 17 0.67 5.40 -16.34
CA ARG A 17 -0.77 5.50 -16.00
C ARG A 17 -1.74 4.94 -17.04
N ARG A 18 -1.40 4.95 -18.35
CA ARG A 18 -2.26 4.36 -19.40
C ARG A 18 -2.27 2.84 -19.44
N THR A 19 -1.23 2.17 -18.94
CA THR A 19 -1.08 0.71 -19.03
C THR A 19 -0.86 0.03 -17.68
N SER A 20 -0.62 0.81 -16.63
CA SER A 20 -0.49 0.32 -15.26
C SER A 20 -1.85 -0.05 -14.72
N GLU A 21 -1.88 -1.18 -14.01
CA GLU A 21 -3.00 -1.52 -13.16
C GLU A 21 -3.18 -0.42 -12.09
N THR A 22 -4.44 -0.04 -11.86
CA THR A 22 -4.85 0.88 -10.82
C THR A 22 -5.75 0.11 -9.88
N VAL A 23 -5.43 0.17 -8.59
CA VAL A 23 -6.07 -0.66 -7.57
C VAL A 23 -6.70 0.22 -6.51
N ARG A 24 -7.86 -0.17 -6.01
CA ARG A 24 -8.55 0.57 -4.96
C ARG A 24 -8.09 0.05 -3.60
N LEU A 25 -7.38 0.89 -2.86
CA LEU A 25 -6.87 0.58 -1.53
C LEU A 25 -7.64 1.35 -0.48
N CYS A 26 -7.79 0.76 0.71
CA CYS A 26 -8.23 1.50 1.87
C CYS A 26 -7.13 2.52 2.26
N ARG A 27 -7.48 3.68 2.84
CA ARG A 27 -6.51 4.67 3.36
C ARG A 27 -5.40 4.02 4.20
N PRO A 28 -5.70 3.19 5.22
CA PRO A 28 -4.64 2.59 6.02
C PRO A 28 -3.78 1.61 5.22
N CYS A 29 -4.37 0.90 4.25
CA CYS A 29 -3.64 0.04 3.32
C CYS A 29 -2.64 0.85 2.47
N HIS A 30 -3.07 2.01 1.96
CA HIS A 30 -2.27 2.90 1.15
C HIS A 30 -1.10 3.50 1.95
N ASP A 31 -1.38 3.98 3.15
CA ASP A 31 -0.36 4.54 4.03
C ASP A 31 0.66 3.46 4.44
N GLN A 32 0.19 2.24 4.72
CA GLN A 32 1.05 1.13 5.11
C GLN A 32 2.04 0.71 4.03
N ILE A 33 1.62 0.63 2.76
CA ILE A 33 2.53 0.24 1.67
C ILE A 33 3.63 1.29 1.47
N HIS A 34 3.31 2.59 1.60
CA HIS A 34 4.28 3.68 1.49
C HIS A 34 5.17 3.83 2.73
N ALA A 35 4.74 3.29 3.88
CA ALA A 35 5.55 3.22 5.08
C ALA A 35 6.55 2.05 5.06
N LEU A 36 6.26 0.98 4.32
CA LEU A 36 7.11 -0.23 4.24
C LEU A 36 8.04 -0.27 3.04
N PHE A 37 7.63 0.36 1.93
CA PHE A 37 8.34 0.30 0.65
C PHE A 37 8.60 1.70 0.10
N THR A 38 9.76 1.85 -0.56
CA THR A 38 10.04 3.08 -1.32
C THR A 38 9.23 3.09 -2.62
N ASN A 39 9.09 4.25 -3.25
CA ASN A 39 8.43 4.35 -4.55
C ASN A 39 9.14 3.51 -5.63
N GLU A 40 10.47 3.38 -5.57
CA GLU A 40 11.23 2.52 -6.47
C GLU A 40 10.86 1.05 -6.28
N GLN A 41 10.83 0.56 -5.05
CA GLN A 41 10.45 -0.82 -4.77
C GLN A 41 9.01 -1.12 -5.19
N LEU A 42 8.08 -0.18 -4.98
CA LEU A 42 6.70 -0.32 -5.45
C LEU A 42 6.63 -0.42 -6.98
N ARG A 43 7.48 0.32 -7.70
CA ARG A 43 7.51 0.32 -9.17
C ARG A 43 8.19 -0.92 -9.75
N GLU A 44 9.28 -1.37 -9.15
CA GLU A 44 10.10 -2.46 -9.68
C GLU A 44 9.66 -3.83 -9.16
N GLU A 45 9.46 -3.96 -7.85
CA GLU A 45 9.26 -5.25 -7.19
C GLU A 45 7.77 -5.53 -6.89
N TYR A 46 7.00 -4.49 -6.52
CA TYR A 46 5.62 -4.62 -6.04
C TYR A 46 4.57 -3.94 -6.93
N ASN A 47 4.77 -4.00 -8.24
CA ASN A 47 3.96 -3.31 -9.25
C ASN A 47 2.66 -4.03 -9.67
N SER A 48 2.21 -5.00 -8.88
CA SER A 48 0.97 -5.74 -9.10
C SER A 48 0.33 -6.08 -7.75
N VAL A 49 -0.99 -6.30 -7.72
CA VAL A 49 -1.68 -6.78 -6.51
C VAL A 49 -1.10 -8.10 -6.03
N ALA A 50 -0.75 -9.01 -6.96
CA ALA A 50 -0.17 -10.31 -6.62
C ALA A 50 1.18 -10.14 -5.89
N ALA A 51 2.06 -9.27 -6.40
CA ALA A 51 3.34 -8.98 -5.78
C ALA A 51 3.18 -8.34 -4.40
N LEU A 52 2.28 -7.37 -4.25
CA LEU A 52 1.97 -6.77 -2.94
C LEU A 52 1.43 -7.82 -1.94
N ARG A 53 0.52 -8.70 -2.38
CA ARG A 53 -0.02 -9.78 -1.56
C ARG A 53 1.02 -10.83 -1.19
N GLY A 54 2.06 -11.00 -1.99
CA GLY A 54 3.18 -11.92 -1.73
C GLY A 54 4.32 -11.30 -0.91
N ALA A 55 4.26 -10.01 -0.59
CA ALA A 55 5.35 -9.34 0.11
C ALA A 55 5.42 -9.79 1.58
N ASP A 56 6.54 -10.40 2.00
CA ASP A 56 6.73 -10.91 3.36
C ASP A 56 6.49 -9.84 4.43
N ARG A 57 6.99 -8.62 4.17
CA ARG A 57 6.86 -7.48 5.11
C ARG A 57 5.42 -7.00 5.28
N LEU A 58 4.52 -7.37 4.37
CA LEU A 58 3.12 -6.98 4.41
C LEU A 58 2.22 -8.08 5.03
N GLN A 59 2.68 -9.32 5.14
CA GLN A 59 1.83 -10.45 5.57
C GLN A 59 1.17 -10.21 6.92
N GLY A 60 1.96 -9.87 7.95
CA GLY A 60 1.41 -9.61 9.29
C GLY A 60 0.39 -8.47 9.31
N TYR A 61 0.59 -7.44 8.49
CA TYR A 61 -0.38 -6.36 8.33
C TYR A 61 -1.65 -6.83 7.61
N LEU A 62 -1.53 -7.64 6.55
CA LEU A 62 -2.67 -8.18 5.80
C LEU A 62 -3.54 -9.09 6.67
N ASP A 63 -2.94 -9.94 7.50
CA ASP A 63 -3.68 -10.78 8.45
C ASP A 63 -4.47 -9.92 9.46
N TRP A 64 -3.82 -8.90 10.02
CA TRP A 64 -4.45 -8.02 11.01
C TRP A 64 -5.54 -7.11 10.42
N ILE A 65 -5.31 -6.51 9.25
CA ILE A 65 -6.25 -5.55 8.64
C ILE A 65 -7.54 -6.25 8.19
N ARG A 66 -7.47 -7.53 7.79
CA ARG A 66 -8.64 -8.34 7.39
C ARG A 66 -9.61 -8.59 8.53
N THR A 67 -9.12 -8.61 9.77
CA THR A 67 -9.95 -8.84 10.97
C THR A 67 -10.40 -7.53 11.64
N THR A 68 -10.01 -6.39 11.08
CA THR A 68 -10.17 -5.06 11.69
C THR A 68 -11.24 -4.25 10.94
N THR A 69 -12.06 -3.49 11.67
CA THR A 69 -13.04 -2.54 11.10
C THR A 69 -12.54 -1.09 11.08
N LYS A 70 -11.29 -0.85 11.51
CA LYS A 70 -10.66 0.47 11.52
C LYS A 70 -10.28 0.89 10.10
N LEU A 71 -10.75 2.07 9.72
CA LEU A 71 -10.39 2.75 8.46
C LEU A 71 -9.48 3.95 8.69
N SER A 72 -9.05 4.17 9.94
CA SER A 72 -8.09 5.19 10.36
C SER A 72 -7.11 4.55 11.33
N ILE A 73 -5.83 4.57 10.99
CA ILE A 73 -4.72 4.03 11.80
C ILE A 73 -3.55 5.02 11.74
N ASP A 74 -2.73 5.06 12.78
CA ASP A 74 -1.47 5.78 12.71
C ASP A 74 -0.42 4.88 12.05
N VAL A 75 0.17 5.35 10.94
CA VAL A 75 1.25 4.64 10.25
C VAL A 75 2.51 5.50 10.30
N THR A 76 3.56 4.98 10.92
CA THR A 76 4.88 5.59 10.89
C THR A 76 5.75 4.98 9.79
N THR A 77 6.31 5.82 8.91
CA THR A 77 7.27 5.39 7.88
C THR A 77 8.48 4.69 8.49
N SER A 78 8.75 3.46 8.04
CA SER A 78 9.86 2.64 8.52
C SER A 78 11.22 3.31 8.29
N ASN A 79 12.16 3.13 9.22
CA ASN A 79 13.52 3.69 9.12
C ASN A 79 14.19 3.36 7.79
N ARG A 80 14.06 2.12 7.32
CA ARG A 80 14.57 1.68 6.02
C ARG A 80 14.10 2.56 4.86
N VAL A 81 12.82 2.93 4.83
CA VAL A 81 12.27 3.80 3.77
C VAL A 81 12.80 5.23 3.93
N ARG A 82 13.05 5.70 5.15
CA ARG A 82 13.63 7.04 5.40
C ARG A 82 15.10 7.12 4.98
N GLU A 83 15.87 6.06 5.20
CA GLU A 83 17.29 5.97 4.88
C GLU A 83 17.55 5.78 3.37
N GLN A 84 16.59 5.22 2.63
CA GLN A 84 16.66 4.98 1.18
C GLN A 84 15.96 6.08 0.34
N ARG A 85 15.66 7.25 0.93
CA ARG A 85 15.01 8.38 0.25
C ARG A 85 16.00 9.44 -0.23
#